data_AF-A0A845HLR4-F1
#
_entry.id   AF-A0A845HLR4-F1
#
_cell.length_a   1.000
_cell.length_b   1.000
_cell.length_c   1.000
_cell.angle_alpha   90.00
_cell.angle_beta   90.00
_cell.angle_gamma   90.00
#
_symmetry.space_group_name_H-M   'P 1'
#
loop_
_entity.id
_entity.type
_entity.pdbx_description
1 polymer ?
#
loop_
_entity_poly.entity_id
_entity_poly.type
_entity_poly.pdbx_seq_one_letter_code
_entity_poly.pdbx_strand_id
1 'polypeptide(L)'
;MKILLAYCTLALSLALAPAAHADVASSQQGLHQWPALKGKLVMVAGTVSDVLRYKRSMTFYFESKPGADWVHVPIVKSQDDQEETWYNVSHGETTMVDGFVAARGADVYLIEAAVSEAPAGIKANWYKLTTNDPAYPDGPFCLLKPVGQKFYAKSKDLTVESVLKKEAAVKPESRIKQ
;
A
#
# COMPACT_ATOMS: atom_id res chain seq x y z
N MET A 1 -53.37 -39.43 -21.52
CA MET A 1 -52.32 -39.30 -20.48
C MET A 1 -51.51 -38.04 -20.83
N LYS A 2 -51.70 -36.94 -20.11
CA LYS A 2 -51.05 -35.64 -20.41
C LYS A 2 -49.75 -35.54 -19.62
N ILE A 3 -48.61 -35.45 -20.30
CA ILE A 3 -47.30 -35.23 -19.68
C ILE A 3 -47.05 -33.71 -19.71
N LEU A 4 -47.10 -33.06 -18.55
CA LEU A 4 -46.65 -31.68 -18.39
C LEU A 4 -45.12 -31.66 -18.40
N LEU A 5 -44.52 -31.06 -19.44
CA LEU A 5 -43.12 -30.63 -19.40
C LEU A 5 -43.04 -29.34 -18.57
N ALA A 6 -42.44 -29.43 -17.39
CA ALA A 6 -42.06 -28.26 -16.60
C ALA A 6 -40.75 -27.69 -17.14
N TYR A 7 -40.82 -26.47 -17.67
CA TYR A 7 -39.67 -25.66 -18.07
C TYR A 7 -38.89 -25.24 -16.82
N CYS A 8 -37.66 -25.74 -16.66
CA CYS A 8 -36.73 -25.27 -15.64
C CYS A 8 -35.87 -24.14 -16.26
N THR A 9 -36.33 -22.90 -16.16
CA THR A 9 -35.54 -21.72 -16.53
C THR A 9 -34.42 -21.52 -15.51
N LEU A 10 -33.18 -21.83 -15.92
CA LEU A 10 -31.97 -21.51 -15.17
C LEU A 10 -31.80 -19.97 -15.15
N ALA A 11 -32.11 -19.34 -14.03
CA ALA A 11 -31.79 -17.94 -13.81
C ALA A 11 -30.27 -17.79 -13.65
N LEU A 12 -29.59 -17.34 -14.71
CA LEU A 12 -28.18 -17.00 -14.68
C LEU A 12 -28.01 -15.73 -13.85
N SER A 13 -27.76 -15.89 -12.55
CA SER A 13 -27.41 -14.79 -11.66
C SER A 13 -26.04 -14.24 -12.10
N LEU A 14 -26.05 -13.15 -12.85
CA LEU A 14 -24.91 -12.25 -13.03
C LEU A 14 -24.54 -11.70 -11.65
N ALA A 15 -23.71 -12.45 -10.92
CA ALA A 15 -23.03 -11.94 -9.75
C ALA A 15 -22.09 -10.84 -10.24
N LEU A 16 -22.52 -9.58 -10.14
CA LEU A 16 -21.60 -8.46 -10.19
C LEU A 16 -20.57 -8.71 -9.09
N ALA A 17 -19.33 -9.00 -9.48
CA ALA A 17 -18.22 -9.05 -8.56
C ALA A 17 -18.21 -7.72 -7.79
N PRO A 18 -18.22 -7.74 -6.45
CA PRO A 18 -18.15 -6.50 -5.69
C PRO A 18 -16.88 -5.77 -6.13
N ALA A 19 -17.04 -4.49 -6.49
CA ALA A 19 -15.89 -3.63 -6.73
C ALA A 19 -15.02 -3.72 -5.49
N ALA A 20 -13.85 -4.35 -5.62
CA ALA A 20 -12.91 -4.52 -4.53
C ALA A 20 -12.46 -3.13 -4.09
N HIS A 21 -13.13 -2.60 -3.05
CA HIS A 21 -12.59 -1.52 -2.27
C HIS A 21 -11.23 -1.98 -1.76
N ALA A 22 -10.19 -1.14 -1.87
CA ALA A 22 -8.92 -1.51 -1.31
C ALA A 22 -9.10 -1.79 0.18
N ASP A 23 -8.54 -2.91 0.59
CA ASP A 23 -8.20 -3.08 1.98
C ASP A 23 -7.09 -2.07 2.29
N VAL A 24 -7.40 -1.13 3.19
CA VAL A 24 -6.52 -0.04 3.59
C VAL A 24 -6.19 -0.24 5.06
N ALA A 25 -4.97 -0.68 5.34
CA ALA A 25 -4.45 -0.70 6.70
C ALA A 25 -3.43 0.43 6.85
N SER A 26 -3.74 1.37 7.75
CA SER A 26 -2.78 2.40 8.17
C SER A 26 -2.73 2.58 9.68
N SER A 27 -3.88 2.42 10.37
CA SER A 27 -4.06 2.82 11.77
C SER A 27 -4.20 1.66 12.75
N GLN A 28 -4.45 0.45 12.29
CA GLN A 28 -4.62 -0.71 13.15
C GLN A 28 -3.25 -1.30 13.54
N GLN A 29 -2.97 -1.36 14.84
CA GLN A 29 -1.77 -2.01 15.37
C GLN A 29 -1.80 -3.53 15.12
N GLY A 30 -0.63 -4.14 15.06
CA GLY A 30 -0.48 -5.59 14.97
C GLY A 30 -0.20 -6.06 13.54
N LEU A 31 -0.63 -7.30 13.26
CA LEU A 31 -0.23 -8.01 12.07
C LEU A 31 -1.31 -7.94 10.99
N HIS A 32 -0.90 -7.57 9.78
CA HIS A 32 -1.74 -7.46 8.59
C HIS A 32 -1.18 -8.31 7.47
N GLN A 33 -2.05 -8.90 6.65
CA GLN A 33 -1.64 -9.80 5.57
C GLN A 33 -2.44 -9.54 4.30
N TRP A 34 -1.74 -9.49 3.15
CA TRP A 34 -2.36 -9.38 1.84
C TRP A 34 -1.80 -10.42 0.88
N PRO A 35 -2.64 -11.19 0.17
CA PRO A 35 -2.19 -12.05 -0.93
C PRO A 35 -1.47 -11.22 -1.99
N ALA A 36 -0.26 -11.62 -2.38
CA ALA A 36 0.54 -10.92 -3.39
C ALA A 36 1.60 -11.85 -3.99
N LEU A 37 1.92 -11.69 -5.28
CA LEU A 37 3.03 -12.41 -5.94
C LEU A 37 3.05 -13.93 -5.71
N LYS A 38 1.85 -14.57 -5.66
CA LYS A 38 1.63 -16.00 -5.33
C LYS A 38 1.95 -16.42 -3.89
N GLY A 39 2.39 -15.49 -3.05
CA GLY A 39 2.52 -15.65 -1.60
C GLY A 39 1.63 -14.62 -0.89
N LYS A 40 2.16 -14.01 0.17
CA LYS A 40 1.53 -12.87 0.83
C LYS A 40 2.55 -11.86 1.35
N LEU A 41 2.18 -10.59 1.30
CA LEU A 41 2.83 -9.55 2.07
C LEU A 41 2.30 -9.60 3.51
N VAL A 42 3.21 -9.55 4.47
CA VAL A 42 2.92 -9.38 5.89
C VAL A 42 3.43 -8.01 6.31
N MET A 43 2.59 -7.22 6.96
CA MET A 43 2.99 -5.97 7.60
C MET A 43 2.80 -6.10 9.11
N VAL A 44 3.82 -5.73 9.86
CA VAL A 44 3.72 -5.55 11.30
C VAL A 44 3.63 -4.05 11.56
N ALA A 45 2.42 -3.58 11.88
CA ALA A 45 2.19 -2.22 12.33
C ALA A 45 2.47 -2.12 13.83
N GLY A 46 3.35 -1.19 14.19
CA GLY A 46 3.78 -0.95 15.55
C GLY A 46 3.70 0.52 15.93
N THR A 47 4.13 0.78 17.16
CA THR A 47 4.39 2.15 17.62
C THR A 47 5.70 2.18 18.37
N VAL A 48 6.57 3.12 18.03
CA VAL A 48 7.72 3.49 18.84
C VAL A 48 7.29 4.65 19.71
N SER A 49 7.30 4.43 21.02
CA SER A 49 7.00 5.44 22.02
C SER A 49 8.19 5.59 22.97
N ASP A 50 8.71 6.81 23.09
CA ASP A 50 9.62 7.23 24.14
C ASP A 50 9.12 8.55 24.76
N VAL A 51 9.87 9.13 25.70
CA VAL A 51 9.47 10.35 26.44
C VAL A 51 9.25 11.55 25.50
N LEU A 52 9.87 11.56 24.32
CA LEU A 52 9.87 12.67 23.36
C LEU A 52 9.16 12.34 22.05
N ARG A 53 8.90 11.06 21.78
CA ARG A 53 8.48 10.59 20.46
C ARG A 53 7.34 9.60 20.57
N TYR A 54 6.32 9.82 19.75
CA TYR A 54 5.31 8.83 19.45
C TYR A 54 5.24 8.69 17.93
N LYS A 55 5.67 7.54 17.40
CA LYS A 55 5.70 7.26 15.96
C LYS A 55 5.05 5.92 15.66
N ARG A 56 4.13 5.87 14.70
CA ARG A 56 3.70 4.65 14.03
C ARG A 56 4.86 4.09 13.21
N SER A 57 4.96 2.77 13.19
CA SER A 57 5.94 2.05 12.37
C SER A 57 5.26 0.97 11.53
N MET A 58 5.81 0.68 10.35
CA MET A 58 5.41 -0.46 9.53
C MET A 58 6.66 -1.20 9.06
N THR A 59 6.77 -2.47 9.43
CA THR A 59 7.83 -3.36 8.94
C THR A 59 7.20 -4.42 8.05
N PHE A 60 7.83 -4.69 6.91
CA PHE A 60 7.28 -5.53 5.85
C PHE A 60 8.06 -6.82 5.70
N TYR A 61 7.32 -7.90 5.48
CA TYR A 61 7.86 -9.22 5.21
C TYR A 61 7.07 -9.89 4.08
N PHE A 62 7.68 -10.87 3.42
CA PHE A 62 7.04 -11.67 2.40
C PHE A 62 7.14 -13.16 2.76
N GLU A 63 6.01 -13.84 2.67
CA GLU A 63 5.91 -15.29 2.84
C GLU A 63 5.51 -15.90 1.49
N SER A 64 6.44 -16.64 0.87
CA SER A 64 6.28 -17.14 -0.50
C SER A 64 5.26 -18.27 -0.63
N LYS A 65 5.03 -19.03 0.43
CA LYS A 65 4.03 -20.10 0.55
C LYS A 65 3.68 -20.30 2.03
N PRO A 66 2.49 -20.86 2.35
CA PRO A 66 2.08 -21.08 3.73
C PRO A 66 3.14 -21.82 4.56
N GLY A 67 3.55 -21.21 5.68
CA GLY A 67 4.54 -21.75 6.62
C GLY A 67 6.00 -21.59 6.19
N ALA A 68 6.29 -20.86 5.11
CA ALA A 68 7.66 -20.50 4.76
C ALA A 68 8.22 -19.40 5.68
N ASP A 69 9.55 -19.29 5.69
CA ASP A 69 10.23 -18.20 6.39
C ASP A 69 9.81 -16.84 5.85
N TRP A 70 9.72 -15.87 6.75
CA TRP A 70 9.43 -14.49 6.42
C TRP A 70 10.70 -13.78 5.99
N VAL A 71 10.74 -13.42 4.71
CA VAL A 71 11.83 -12.63 4.15
C VAL A 71 11.49 -11.17 4.34
N HIS A 72 12.41 -10.40 4.90
CA HIS A 72 12.22 -8.96 5.07
C HIS A 72 12.08 -8.26 3.70
N VAL A 73 11.19 -7.27 3.63
CA VAL A 73 10.91 -6.48 2.42
C VAL A 73 11.25 -5.02 2.69
N PRO A 74 12.39 -4.50 2.18
CA PRO A 74 12.74 -3.10 2.36
C PRO A 74 11.94 -2.20 1.43
N ILE A 75 11.86 -0.91 1.81
CA ILE A 75 11.33 0.16 0.99
C ILE A 75 12.52 0.83 0.31
N VAL A 76 12.62 0.68 -1.00
CA VAL A 76 13.75 1.16 -1.78
C VAL A 76 13.34 2.47 -2.45
N LYS A 77 13.65 3.60 -1.83
CA LYS A 77 13.32 4.94 -2.35
C LYS A 77 14.24 5.34 -3.50
N SER A 78 15.49 4.91 -3.45
CA SER A 78 16.50 5.00 -4.53
C SER A 78 17.54 3.88 -4.37
N GLN A 79 18.54 3.80 -5.25
CA GLN A 79 19.59 2.77 -5.13
C GLN A 79 20.36 2.85 -3.79
N ASP A 80 20.58 4.07 -3.30
CA ASP A 80 21.35 4.32 -2.06
C ASP A 80 20.46 4.59 -0.84
N ASP A 81 19.13 4.54 -1.00
CA ASP A 81 18.17 4.87 0.06
C ASP A 81 17.17 3.73 0.24
N GLN A 82 17.44 2.92 1.25
CA GLN A 82 16.63 1.77 1.65
C GLN A 82 16.20 1.91 3.11
N GLU A 83 14.91 1.73 3.34
CA GLU A 83 14.32 1.76 4.68
C GLU A 83 13.80 0.37 5.05
N GLU A 84 14.30 -0.14 6.17
CA GLU A 84 13.89 -1.43 6.73
C GLU A 84 12.53 -1.35 7.45
N THR A 85 12.17 -0.16 7.92
CA THR A 85 10.93 0.11 8.63
C THR A 85 10.50 1.52 8.31
N TRP A 86 9.25 1.64 7.88
CA TRP A 86 8.63 2.93 7.63
C TRP A 86 8.16 3.56 8.93
N TYR A 87 8.30 4.88 9.05
CA TYR A 87 7.81 5.65 10.18
C TYR A 87 7.01 6.86 9.72
N ASN A 88 5.93 7.17 10.44
CA ASN A 88 5.33 8.49 10.29
C ASN A 88 6.26 9.56 10.90
N VAL A 89 6.10 10.79 10.43
CA VAL A 89 6.83 11.95 10.93
C VAL A 89 5.83 13.05 11.26
N SER A 90 5.93 13.60 12.46
CA SER A 90 5.15 14.76 12.90
C SER A 90 6.07 15.83 13.46
N HIS A 91 5.67 17.09 13.28
CA HIS A 91 6.30 18.26 13.88
C HIS A 91 5.25 18.99 14.72
N GLY A 92 5.35 18.88 16.05
CA GLY A 92 4.27 19.29 16.95
C GLY A 92 2.99 18.50 16.63
N GLU A 93 1.88 19.21 16.44
CA GLU A 93 0.58 18.64 16.07
C GLU A 93 0.42 18.41 14.56
N THR A 94 1.41 18.79 13.75
CA THR A 94 1.33 18.68 12.29
C THR A 94 1.97 17.41 11.77
N THR A 95 1.22 16.59 11.04
CA THR A 95 1.75 15.45 10.28
C THR A 95 2.57 15.94 9.10
N MET A 96 3.85 15.54 9.06
CA MET A 96 4.79 15.85 7.99
C MET A 96 4.89 14.70 6.99
N VAL A 97 4.81 13.46 7.46
CA VAL A 97 4.82 12.24 6.64
C VAL A 97 3.85 11.23 7.25
N ASP A 98 2.95 10.69 6.43
CA ASP A 98 2.13 9.53 6.80
C ASP A 98 1.89 8.65 5.57
N GLY A 99 1.43 7.43 5.79
CA GLY A 99 1.24 6.45 4.74
C GLY A 99 0.35 5.28 5.15
N PHE A 100 -0.04 4.49 4.16
CA PHE A 100 -0.88 3.33 4.32
C PHE A 100 -0.57 2.26 3.27
N VAL A 101 -0.94 1.01 3.58
CA VAL A 101 -0.89 -0.08 2.61
C VAL A 101 -2.24 -0.21 1.93
N ALA A 102 -2.22 -0.40 0.61
CA ALA A 102 -3.41 -0.66 -0.18
C ALA A 102 -3.22 -1.88 -1.06
N ALA A 103 -4.11 -2.86 -0.94
CA ALA A 103 -4.24 -3.93 -1.91
C ALA A 103 -5.19 -3.52 -3.05
N ARG A 104 -4.76 -3.70 -4.30
CA ARG A 104 -5.52 -3.39 -5.52
C ARG A 104 -5.45 -4.57 -6.46
N GLY A 105 -6.45 -5.45 -6.39
CA GLY A 105 -6.42 -6.73 -7.10
C GLY A 105 -5.28 -7.60 -6.57
N ALA A 106 -4.37 -8.04 -7.44
CA ALA A 106 -3.22 -8.87 -7.07
C ALA A 106 -1.98 -8.05 -6.64
N ASP A 107 -2.03 -6.73 -6.76
CA ASP A 107 -0.93 -5.83 -6.44
C ASP A 107 -1.11 -5.21 -5.06
N VAL A 108 -0.01 -5.03 -4.35
CA VAL A 108 0.02 -4.37 -3.03
C VAL A 108 0.97 -3.19 -3.09
N TYR A 109 0.52 -2.07 -2.53
CA TYR A 109 1.22 -0.80 -2.54
C TYR A 109 1.39 -0.24 -1.14
N LEU A 110 2.56 0.35 -0.86
CA LEU A 110 2.71 1.35 0.18
C LEU A 110 2.49 2.73 -0.47
N ILE A 111 1.57 3.51 0.07
CA ILE A 111 1.29 4.87 -0.38
C ILE A 111 1.70 5.82 0.74
N GLU A 112 2.65 6.70 0.44
CA GLU A 112 3.20 7.69 1.37
C GLU A 112 2.84 9.08 0.87
N ALA A 113 2.49 9.99 1.78
CA ALA A 113 2.40 11.41 1.51
C ALA A 113 3.31 12.17 2.46
N ALA A 114 4.13 13.06 1.90
CA ALA A 114 5.11 13.85 2.61
C ALA A 114 5.00 15.33 2.24
N VAL A 115 5.09 16.21 3.24
CA VAL A 115 5.23 17.65 3.03
C VAL A 115 6.51 17.91 2.21
N SER A 116 6.39 18.76 1.20
CA SER A 116 7.51 19.20 0.37
C SER A 116 7.63 20.71 0.48
N GLU A 117 8.84 21.20 0.73
CA GLU A 117 9.13 22.64 0.83
C GLU A 117 9.50 23.25 -0.53
N ALA A 118 10.03 22.42 -1.45
CA ALA A 118 10.49 22.84 -2.76
C ALA A 118 10.12 21.80 -3.85
N PRO A 119 9.01 22.01 -4.59
CA PRO A 119 8.01 23.07 -4.43
C PRO A 119 7.11 22.88 -3.19
N ALA A 120 6.62 24.00 -2.64
CA ALA A 120 5.75 23.98 -1.46
C ALA A 120 4.42 23.25 -1.73
N GLY A 121 4.18 22.18 -0.99
CA GLY A 121 2.99 21.34 -1.16
C GLY A 121 3.14 19.98 -0.48
N ILE A 122 2.51 18.96 -1.04
CA ILE A 122 2.59 17.57 -0.56
C ILE A 122 2.87 16.66 -1.74
N LYS A 123 3.89 15.80 -1.61
CA LYS A 123 4.21 14.76 -2.57
C LYS A 123 3.63 13.44 -2.08
N ALA A 124 2.82 12.80 -2.92
CA ALA A 124 2.38 11.43 -2.73
C ALA A 124 3.26 10.49 -3.56
N ASN A 125 3.87 9.49 -2.92
CA ASN A 125 4.69 8.45 -3.54
C ASN A 125 3.97 7.10 -3.42
N TRP A 126 4.01 6.33 -4.50
CA TRP A 126 3.48 4.97 -4.55
C TRP A 126 4.64 4.00 -4.71
N TYR A 127 4.74 3.05 -3.77
CA TYR A 127 5.70 1.97 -3.82
C TYR A 127 4.96 0.65 -4.07
N LYS A 128 5.35 -0.11 -5.09
CA LYS A 128 4.74 -1.40 -5.44
C LYS A 128 5.61 -2.54 -4.94
N LEU A 129 4.99 -3.54 -4.34
CA LEU A 129 5.66 -4.80 -4.02
C LEU A 129 6.07 -5.52 -5.31
N THR A 130 7.36 -5.83 -5.45
CA THR A 130 7.94 -6.50 -6.61
C THR A 130 8.92 -7.58 -6.16
N THR A 131 9.11 -8.60 -6.99
CA THR A 131 10.14 -9.62 -6.84
C THR A 131 11.14 -9.58 -8.00
N ASN A 132 12.39 -9.96 -7.74
CA ASN A 132 13.44 -10.14 -8.75
C ASN A 132 13.57 -8.93 -9.71
N ASP A 133 13.63 -7.73 -9.15
CA ASP A 133 13.73 -6.52 -9.98
C ASP A 133 15.12 -6.43 -10.63
N PRO A 134 15.24 -6.42 -11.96
CA PRO A 134 16.54 -6.33 -12.64
C PRO A 134 17.28 -5.03 -12.36
N ALA A 135 16.63 -3.98 -11.86
CA ALA A 135 17.29 -2.76 -11.40
C ALA A 135 18.15 -2.99 -10.13
N TYR A 136 17.96 -4.11 -9.45
CA TYR A 136 18.63 -4.49 -8.21
C TYR A 136 19.14 -5.95 -8.31
N PRO A 137 20.15 -6.22 -9.17
CA PRO A 137 20.60 -7.59 -9.46
C PRO A 137 21.14 -8.33 -8.23
N ASP A 138 21.77 -7.60 -7.30
CA ASP A 138 22.26 -8.12 -6.01
C ASP A 138 21.39 -7.65 -4.83
N GLY A 139 20.18 -7.18 -5.13
CA GLY A 139 19.25 -6.62 -4.16
C GLY A 139 18.40 -7.66 -3.44
N PRO A 140 17.52 -7.20 -2.53
CA PRO A 140 16.57 -8.06 -1.85
C PRO A 140 15.63 -8.76 -2.86
N PHE A 141 15.32 -10.04 -2.61
CA PHE A 141 14.43 -10.83 -3.46
C PHE A 141 13.05 -10.20 -3.65
N CYS A 142 12.50 -9.62 -2.58
CA CYS A 142 11.27 -8.85 -2.56
C CYS A 142 11.55 -7.43 -2.06
N LEU A 143 10.94 -6.42 -2.69
CA LEU A 143 11.09 -5.02 -2.28
C LEU A 143 9.85 -4.19 -2.63
N LEU A 144 9.67 -3.09 -1.91
CA LEU A 144 8.74 -2.02 -2.25
C LEU A 144 9.48 -0.94 -3.03
N LYS A 145 9.24 -0.81 -4.34
CA LYS A 145 9.91 0.20 -5.20
C LYS A 145 8.96 1.30 -5.67
N PRO A 146 9.45 2.52 -5.89
CA PRO A 146 8.65 3.60 -6.45
C PRO A 146 8.12 3.22 -7.83
N VAL A 147 6.82 3.44 -8.04
CA VAL A 147 6.15 3.25 -9.34
C VAL A 147 5.39 4.49 -9.81
N GLY A 148 5.14 5.44 -8.91
CA GLY A 148 4.39 6.64 -9.24
C GLY A 148 4.57 7.72 -8.19
N GLN A 149 4.47 8.97 -8.64
CA GLN A 149 4.43 10.12 -7.75
C GLN A 149 3.41 11.14 -8.25
N LYS A 150 2.77 11.84 -7.32
CA LYS A 150 1.91 12.99 -7.61
C LYS A 150 2.22 14.13 -6.65
N PHE A 151 2.42 15.31 -7.19
CA PHE A 151 2.54 16.54 -6.41
C PHE A 151 1.20 17.25 -6.30
N TYR A 152 0.89 17.71 -5.08
CA TYR A 152 -0.24 18.56 -4.73
C TYR A 152 0.28 19.91 -4.27
N ALA A 153 0.04 20.96 -5.05
CA ALA A 153 0.46 22.32 -4.72
C ALA A 153 -0.23 22.82 -3.46
N LYS A 154 0.50 23.56 -2.62
CA LYS A 154 0.00 24.11 -1.35
C LYS A 154 -1.30 24.89 -1.54
N SER A 155 -2.30 24.56 -0.73
CA SER A 155 -3.55 25.30 -0.57
C SER A 155 -3.96 25.35 0.90
N LYS A 156 -4.90 26.23 1.27
CA LYS A 156 -5.29 26.46 2.66
C LYS A 156 -5.64 25.19 3.44
N ASP A 157 -6.36 24.26 2.82
CA ASP A 157 -6.84 23.03 3.47
C ASP A 157 -6.02 21.79 3.09
N LEU A 158 -4.82 21.97 2.51
CA LEU A 158 -3.99 20.86 2.10
C LEU A 158 -3.23 20.29 3.29
N THR A 159 -3.61 19.09 3.73
CA THR A 159 -2.88 18.31 4.74
C THR A 159 -2.47 16.95 4.20
N VAL A 160 -1.51 16.28 4.87
CA VAL A 160 -1.04 14.94 4.51
C VAL A 160 -2.22 13.96 4.50
N GLU A 161 -3.07 13.99 5.51
CA GLU A 161 -4.26 13.16 5.65
C GLU A 161 -5.26 13.41 4.52
N SER A 162 -5.45 14.67 4.12
CA SER A 162 -6.34 15.03 3.02
C SER A 162 -5.85 14.46 1.68
N VAL A 163 -4.53 14.40 1.48
CA VAL A 163 -3.90 13.82 0.29
C VAL A 163 -4.00 12.30 0.33
N LEU A 164 -3.68 11.66 1.46
CA LEU A 164 -3.83 10.21 1.62
C LEU A 164 -5.26 9.75 1.40
N LYS A 165 -6.25 10.49 1.90
CA LYS A 165 -7.67 10.21 1.65
C LYS A 165 -8.03 10.26 0.16
N LYS A 166 -7.42 11.18 -0.61
CA LYS A 166 -7.58 11.24 -2.07
C LYS A 166 -6.89 10.05 -2.75
N GLU A 167 -5.64 9.78 -2.40
CA GLU A 167 -4.86 8.68 -2.97
C GLU A 167 -5.46 7.30 -2.65
N ALA A 168 -6.17 7.15 -1.53
CA ALA A 168 -6.91 5.94 -1.19
C ALA A 168 -8.06 5.62 -2.17
N ALA A 169 -8.49 6.57 -2.99
CA ALA A 169 -9.49 6.35 -4.04
C ALA A 169 -8.89 6.26 -5.46
N VAL A 170 -7.59 6.52 -5.62
CA VAL A 170 -6.93 6.53 -6.93
C VAL A 170 -6.68 5.09 -7.40
N LYS A 171 -6.91 4.85 -8.70
CA LYS A 171 -6.56 3.56 -9.32
C LYS A 171 -5.08 3.53 -9.74
N PRO A 172 -4.38 2.38 -9.65
CA PRO A 172 -2.95 2.29 -9.92
C PRO A 172 -2.52 2.81 -11.31
N GLU A 173 -3.36 2.63 -12.33
CA GLU A 173 -3.06 3.03 -13.71
C GLU A 173 -2.91 4.55 -13.86
N SER A 174 -3.47 5.33 -12.92
CA SER A 174 -3.33 6.79 -12.88
C SER A 174 -2.01 7.27 -12.27
N ARG A 175 -1.17 6.36 -11.81
CA ARG A 175 0.06 6.66 -11.06
C ARG A 175 1.28 5.94 -11.64
N ILE A 176 1.10 4.72 -12.10
CA ILE A 176 2.15 3.93 -12.73
C ILE A 176 2.38 4.49 -14.13
N LYS A 177 3.54 5.11 -14.36
CA LYS A 177 3.98 5.38 -15.73
C LYS A 177 4.36 4.04 -16.37
N GLN A 178 3.77 3.73 -17.53
CA GLN A 178 4.20 2.62 -18.39
C GLN A 178 5.64 2.84 -18.86
#